data_AF-A0A961QNX2-F1
#
_entry.id   AF-A0A961QNX2-F1
#
_cell.length_a   1.000
_cell.length_b   1.000
_cell.length_c   1.000
_cell.angle_alpha   90.00
_cell.angle_beta   90.00
_cell.angle_gamma   90.00
#
_symmetry.space_group_name_H-M   'P 1'
#
loop_
_entity.id
_entity.type
_entity.pdbx_description
1 polymer ?
#
loop_
_entity_poly.entity_id
_entity_poly.type
_entity_poly.pdbx_seq_one_letter_code
_entity_poly.pdbx_strand_id
1 'polypeptide(L)'
;MAMITDAEDFFTRGCGRCGRFATPDCSVHTWIDGLNALRRICLDMGLNETAKWGHPTYMHAGRNIAIFGAFRSDFRLSFMTPGLLKDTEGVLEPQGPNSPTPGMIRFT
;
A
#
# COMPACT_ATOMS: atom_id res chain seq x y z
N MET A 1 -8.20 11.29 15.52
CA MET A 1 -7.03 11.39 14.61
C MET A 1 -7.51 11.81 13.24
N ALA A 2 -6.81 12.74 12.60
CA ALA A 2 -6.99 13.01 11.18
C ALA A 2 -6.18 11.97 10.37
N MET A 3 -6.72 11.54 9.23
CA MET A 3 -5.96 10.72 8.28
C MET A 3 -4.77 11.51 7.74
N ILE A 4 -3.68 10.82 7.42
CA ILE A 4 -2.52 11.45 6.78
C ILE A 4 -2.92 12.06 5.43
N THR A 5 -2.33 13.21 5.11
CA THR A 5 -2.53 13.92 3.84
C THR A 5 -1.24 14.01 3.01
N ASP A 6 -0.11 13.64 3.61
CA ASP A 6 1.17 13.42 2.95
C ASP A 6 1.51 11.92 2.98
N ALA A 7 2.06 11.39 1.89
CA ALA A 7 2.48 9.99 1.84
C ALA A 7 3.72 9.75 2.74
N GLU A 8 4.59 10.75 2.90
CA GLU A 8 5.78 10.67 3.74
C GLU A 8 5.42 10.40 5.21
N ASP A 9 4.29 10.95 5.69
CA ASP A 9 3.78 10.69 7.04
C ASP A 9 3.55 9.19 7.26
N PHE A 10 3.15 8.44 6.23
CA PHE A 10 2.97 6.99 6.35
C PHE A 10 4.28 6.31 6.73
N PHE A 11 5.36 6.59 6.00
CA PHE A 11 6.66 5.93 6.17
C PHE A 11 7.40 6.39 7.43
N THR A 12 7.19 7.64 7.85
CA THR A 12 7.89 8.22 9.00
C THR A 12 7.12 8.11 10.31
N ARG A 13 5.79 8.16 10.27
CA ARG A 13 4.91 8.29 11.45
C ARG A 13 3.78 7.26 11.50
N GLY A 14 3.53 6.53 10.42
CA GLY A 14 2.48 5.52 10.31
C GLY A 14 1.16 6.03 9.72
N CYS A 15 0.12 5.18 9.72
CA CYS A 15 -1.06 5.38 8.86
C CYS A 15 -2.11 6.40 9.34
N GLY A 16 -2.00 6.94 10.57
CA GLY A 16 -2.97 7.92 11.10
C GLY A 16 -4.36 7.37 11.43
N ARG A 17 -4.58 6.04 11.43
CA ARG A 17 -5.94 5.44 11.52
C ARG A 17 -6.40 4.99 12.91
N CYS A 18 -5.50 4.93 13.90
CA CYS A 18 -5.84 4.52 15.26
C CYS A 18 -4.89 5.13 16.30
N GLY A 19 -5.11 4.83 17.59
CA GLY A 19 -4.31 5.29 18.74
C GLY A 19 -2.79 5.03 18.70
N ARG A 20 -2.32 4.25 17.72
CA ARG A 20 -0.90 3.89 17.55
C ARG A 20 -0.16 4.78 16.54
N PHE A 21 -0.82 5.81 16.02
CA PHE A 21 -0.17 6.74 15.10
C PHE A 21 0.97 7.49 15.79
N ALA A 22 2.09 7.69 15.08
CA ALA A 22 3.30 8.30 15.59
C ALA A 22 3.87 7.61 16.85
N THR A 23 3.60 6.31 17.00
CA THR A 23 4.22 5.47 18.03
C THR A 23 4.89 4.26 17.39
N PRO A 24 5.91 3.67 18.04
CA PRO A 24 6.55 2.44 17.55
C PRO A 24 5.59 1.27 17.33
N ASP A 25 4.42 1.27 17.99
CA ASP A 25 3.41 0.22 17.89
C ASP A 25 2.60 0.26 16.59
N CYS A 26 2.79 1.25 15.73
CA CYS A 26 2.14 1.28 14.42
C CYS A 26 2.62 0.11 13.56
N SER A 27 1.67 -0.60 12.92
CA SER A 27 1.97 -1.70 12.00
C SER A 27 2.91 -1.30 10.85
N VAL A 28 2.96 -0.01 10.48
CA VAL A 28 3.87 0.46 9.43
C VAL A 28 5.34 0.24 9.83
N HIS A 29 5.69 0.49 11.10
CA HIS A 29 7.08 0.35 11.55
C HIS A 29 7.55 -1.11 11.53
N THR A 30 6.65 -2.06 11.75
CA THR A 30 6.96 -3.50 11.62
C THR A 30 7.43 -3.87 10.22
N TRP A 31 6.93 -3.19 9.19
CA TRP A 31 7.11 -3.55 7.78
C TRP A 31 7.89 -2.51 6.98
N ILE A 32 8.59 -1.59 7.66
CA ILE A 32 9.11 -0.38 7.03
C ILE A 32 10.11 -0.67 5.90
N ASP A 33 10.95 -1.69 6.05
CA ASP A 33 11.93 -2.08 5.04
C ASP A 33 11.25 -2.59 3.75
N GLY A 34 10.25 -3.46 3.90
CA GLY A 34 9.45 -3.97 2.78
C GLY A 34 8.63 -2.87 2.11
N LEU A 35 8.03 -1.99 2.90
CA LEU A 35 7.28 -0.84 2.40
C LEU A 35 8.18 0.14 1.63
N ASN A 36 9.40 0.38 2.10
CA ASN A 36 10.39 1.22 1.41
C ASN A 36 10.88 0.56 0.11
N ALA A 37 11.06 -0.77 0.09
CA ALA A 37 11.40 -1.49 -1.13
C ALA A 37 10.30 -1.35 -2.19
N LEU A 38 9.03 -1.53 -1.80
CA LEU A 38 7.88 -1.30 -2.68
C LEU A 38 7.78 0.15 -3.14
N ARG A 39 8.02 1.12 -2.24
CA ARG A 39 8.03 2.55 -2.56
C ARG A 39 9.05 2.86 -3.64
N ARG A 40 10.29 2.38 -3.47
CA ARG A 40 11.36 2.55 -4.47
C ARG A 40 10.95 1.98 -5.83
N ILE A 41 10.41 0.76 -5.87
CA ILE A 41 9.96 0.13 -7.13
C ILE A 41 8.89 1.00 -7.82
N CYS A 42 7.90 1.51 -7.08
CA CYS A 42 6.86 2.36 -7.65
C CYS A 42 7.41 3.67 -8.21
N LEU A 43 8.35 4.30 -7.50
CA LEU A 43 8.99 5.55 -7.91
C LEU A 43 9.90 5.34 -9.13
N ASP A 44 10.67 4.25 -9.16
CA ASP A 44 11.53 3.89 -10.30
C ASP A 44 10.72 3.62 -11.58
N MET A 45 9.47 3.15 -11.44
CA MET A 45 8.52 3.01 -12.55
C MET A 45 7.88 4.35 -12.99
N GLY A 46 8.23 5.47 -12.36
CA GLY A 46 7.68 6.79 -12.70
C GLY A 46 6.24 7.00 -12.22
N LEU A 47 5.81 6.29 -11.18
CA LEU A 47 4.51 6.53 -10.56
C LEU A 47 4.58 7.74 -9.62
N ASN A 48 3.55 8.58 -9.66
CA ASN A 48 3.39 9.70 -8.74
C ASN A 48 2.87 9.19 -7.40
N GLU A 49 3.59 9.49 -6.33
CA GLU A 49 3.17 9.15 -4.97
C GLU A 49 2.23 10.23 -4.39
N THR A 50 1.17 9.81 -3.70
CA THR A 50 0.25 10.69 -2.98
C THR A 50 -0.38 9.96 -1.79
N ALA A 51 -0.99 10.68 -0.84
CA ALA A 51 -1.80 10.08 0.21
C ALA A 51 -3.28 10.11 -0.15
N LYS A 52 -3.93 8.94 -0.12
CA LYS A 52 -5.39 8.82 -0.22
C LYS A 52 -5.89 7.85 0.84
N TRP A 53 -6.99 8.22 1.49
CA TRP A 53 -7.64 7.39 2.52
C TRP A 53 -6.69 6.93 3.64
N GLY A 54 -5.68 7.76 3.96
CA GLY A 54 -4.67 7.46 4.96
C GLY A 54 -3.55 6.51 4.53
N HIS A 55 -3.33 6.31 3.22
CA HIS A 55 -2.31 5.40 2.71
C HIS A 55 -1.56 5.98 1.49
N PRO A 56 -0.28 5.60 1.30
CA PRO A 56 0.44 5.84 0.06
C PRO A 56 -0.30 5.18 -1.10
N THR A 57 -0.64 6.00 -2.08
CA THR A 57 -1.29 5.61 -3.32
C THR A 57 -0.44 6.09 -4.47
N TYR A 58 -0.14 5.20 -5.39
CA TYR A 58 0.70 5.46 -6.55
C TYR A 58 -0.17 5.63 -7.78
N MET A 59 0.11 6.68 -8.53
CA MET A 59 -0.71 7.16 -9.62
C MET A 59 0.07 7.29 -10.92
N HIS A 60 -0.61 7.10 -12.04
CA HIS A 60 -0.09 7.43 -13.36
C HIS A 60 -1.20 8.04 -14.20
N ALA A 61 -0.88 9.11 -14.95
CA ALA A 61 -1.84 9.82 -15.81
C ALA A 61 -3.20 10.14 -15.13
N GLY A 62 -3.16 10.59 -13.87
CA GLY A 62 -4.37 10.95 -13.10
C GLY A 62 -5.18 9.76 -12.56
N ARG A 63 -4.74 8.52 -12.76
CA ARG A 63 -5.41 7.31 -12.26
C ARG A 63 -4.64 6.68 -11.11
N ASN A 64 -5.35 6.11 -10.15
CA ASN A 64 -4.73 5.30 -9.09
C ASN A 64 -4.35 3.94 -9.67
N ILE A 65 -3.10 3.53 -9.45
CA ILE A 65 -2.54 2.27 -9.93
C ILE A 65 -2.44 1.28 -8.79
N ALA A 66 -1.77 1.66 -7.71
CA ALA A 66 -1.55 0.80 -6.55
C ALA A 66 -1.68 1.55 -5.23
N ILE A 67 -1.98 0.83 -4.16
CA ILE A 67 -2.11 1.36 -2.80
C ILE A 67 -1.45 0.41 -1.80
N PHE A 68 -0.76 0.97 -0.79
CA PHE A 68 -0.10 0.18 0.24
C PHE A 68 -0.98 0.05 1.49
N GLY A 69 -0.86 -1.08 2.16
CA GLY A 69 -1.49 -1.32 3.46
C GLY A 69 -0.52 -2.00 4.42
N ALA A 70 -0.52 -1.59 5.69
CA ALA A 70 0.25 -2.23 6.75
C ALA A 70 -0.69 -2.71 7.86
N PHE A 71 -0.65 -4.01 8.13
CA PHE A 71 -1.48 -4.69 9.11
C PHE A 71 -0.58 -5.34 10.18
N ARG A 72 -1.18 -5.88 11.24
CA ARG A 72 -0.42 -6.52 12.33
C ARG A 72 0.35 -7.76 11.89
N SER A 73 -0.17 -8.49 10.91
CA SER A 73 0.37 -9.78 10.46
C SER A 73 1.03 -9.73 9.09
N ASP A 74 0.79 -8.67 8.31
CA ASP A 74 1.24 -8.57 6.93
C ASP A 74 1.27 -7.11 6.46
N PHE A 75 1.91 -6.89 5.32
CA PHE A 75 1.75 -5.68 4.51
C PHE A 75 1.42 -6.06 3.06
N ARG A 76 0.79 -5.13 2.34
CA ARG A 76 0.12 -5.44 1.07
C ARG A 76 0.36 -4.36 0.04
N LEU A 77 0.52 -4.81 -1.21
CA LEU A 77 0.41 -4.01 -2.41
C LEU A 77 -0.90 -4.39 -3.11
N SER A 78 -1.88 -3.48 -3.18
CA SER A 78 -3.15 -3.72 -3.86
C SER A 78 -3.25 -2.88 -5.13
N PHE A 79 -3.67 -3.50 -6.23
CA PHE A 79 -3.90 -2.86 -7.51
C PHE A 79 -5.35 -2.40 -7.66
N MET A 80 -5.54 -1.21 -8.24
CA MET A 80 -6.87 -0.59 -8.37
C MET A 80 -7.65 -1.10 -9.60
N THR A 81 -6.97 -1.70 -10.57
CA THR A 81 -7.59 -2.28 -11.77
C THR A 81 -6.91 -3.61 -12.14
N PRO A 82 -7.04 -4.64 -11.28
CA PRO A 82 -6.29 -5.88 -11.44
C PRO A 82 -6.69 -6.69 -12.68
N GLY A 83 -7.90 -6.51 -13.22
CA GLY A 83 -8.34 -7.18 -14.45
C GLY A 83 -7.57 -6.79 -15.72
N LEU A 84 -6.73 -5.76 -15.66
CA LEU A 84 -5.82 -5.39 -16.76
C LEU A 84 -4.43 -6.03 -16.61
N LEU A 85 -4.13 -6.64 -15.46
CA LEU A 85 -2.84 -7.26 -15.21
C LEU A 85 -2.81 -8.68 -15.78
N LYS A 86 -1.62 -9.08 -16.22
CA LYS A 86 -1.31 -10.48 -16.52
C LYS A 86 -0.50 -11.01 -15.35
N ASP A 87 -1.08 -11.92 -14.58
CA ASP A 87 -0.40 -12.59 -13.47
C ASP A 87 0.28 -13.86 -13.97
N THR A 88 1.43 -13.71 -14.63
CA THR A 88 2.17 -14.85 -15.18
C THR A 88 2.77 -15.74 -14.11
N GLU A 89 3.10 -15.16 -12.95
CA GLU A 89 3.74 -15.85 -11.83
C GLU A 89 2.74 -16.39 -10.80
N GLY A 90 1.45 -16.11 -10.95
CA GLY A 90 0.40 -16.57 -10.03
C GLY A 90 0.52 -15.99 -8.62
N VAL A 91 1.06 -14.77 -8.48
CA VAL A 91 1.36 -14.14 -7.19
C VAL A 91 0.22 -13.27 -6.66
N LEU A 92 -0.80 -12.99 -7.47
CA LEU A 92 -1.93 -12.18 -7.04
C LEU A 92 -2.90 -13.01 -6.20
N GLU A 93 -3.22 -12.48 -5.03
CA GLU A 93 -4.24 -12.98 -4.13
C GLU A 93 -5.55 -12.17 -4.25
N PRO A 94 -6.71 -12.80 -4.01
CA PRO A 94 -7.97 -12.10 -3.78
C PRO A 94 -7.90 -11.17 -2.56
N GLN A 95 -8.49 -9.99 -2.64
CA GLN A 95 -8.58 -9.07 -1.48
C GLN A 95 -9.53 -9.59 -0.38
N GLY A 96 -10.43 -10.50 -0.74
CA GLY A 96 -11.40 -11.14 0.14
C GLY A 96 -12.29 -12.12 -0.63
N PRO A 97 -13.20 -12.84 0.06
CA PRO A 97 -13.98 -13.94 -0.52
C PRO A 97 -14.88 -13.53 -1.69
N ASN A 98 -15.26 -12.26 -1.77
CA ASN A 98 -16.12 -11.73 -2.83
C ASN A 98 -15.33 -11.02 -3.94
N SER A 99 -14.00 -11.15 -3.99
CA SER A 99 -13.18 -10.53 -5.03
C SER A 99 -13.19 -11.38 -6.29
N PRO A 100 -13.78 -10.91 -7.41
CA PRO A 100 -13.85 -11.71 -8.64
C PRO A 100 -12.49 -11.83 -9.33
N THR A 101 -11.57 -10.90 -9.07
CA THR A 101 -10.24 -10.87 -9.67
C THR A 101 -9.19 -10.68 -8.57
N PRO A 102 -8.19 -11.58 -8.47
CA PRO A 102 -7.03 -11.39 -7.60
C PRO A 102 -6.29 -10.11 -7.98
N GLY A 103 -5.85 -9.34 -6.99
CA GLY A 103 -5.32 -8.00 -7.24
C GLY A 103 -4.45 -7.45 -6.13
N MET A 104 -4.00 -8.32 -5.24
CA MET A 104 -3.20 -7.95 -4.07
C MET A 104 -2.02 -8.89 -3.97
N ILE A 105 -0.84 -8.34 -3.68
CA ILE A 105 0.31 -9.13 -3.24
C ILE A 105 0.44 -8.92 -1.74
N ARG A 106 0.57 -10.02 -1.00
CA ARG A 106 0.77 -10.03 0.45
C ARG A 106 2.22 -10.39 0.77
N PHE A 107 2.75 -9.74 1.79
CA PHE A 107 4.09 -9.98 2.31
C PHE A 107 4.03 -10.16 3.83
N THR A 108 4.97 -10.93 4.38
CA THR A 108 5.13 -11.25 5.81
C THR A 108 6.58 -11.25 6.23
#